data_AF-A0A2L0F7S0-F1
#
_entry.id   AF-A0A2L0F7S0-F1
#
_cell.length_a   1.000
_cell.length_b   1.000
_cell.length_c   1.000
_cell.angle_alpha   90.00
_cell.angle_beta   90.00
_cell.angle_gamma   90.00
#
_symmetry.space_group_name_H-M   'P 1'
#
loop_
_entity.id
_entity.type
_entity.pdbx_description
1 polymer ?
#
loop_
_entity_poly.entity_id
_entity_poly.type
_entity_poly.pdbx_seq_one_letter_code
_entity_poly.pdbx_strand_id
1 'polypeptide(L)'
;MSAGSERGAGEGTPPERHPASRGTGGEPFPCERFLLDSWCMSMVDTSPQADARYHELLRRMPPEKRLEAAMRLSQAVRELALASIRARHPGADDQELRVRLAVRLYGHDCARRLFGHVPADAT
;
A
#
# COMPACT_ATOMS: atom_id res chain seq x y z
N MET A 1 -43.86 -47.32 18.09
CA MET A 1 -44.21 -46.53 19.29
C MET A 1 -43.06 -45.56 19.49
N SER A 2 -43.02 -44.45 18.74
CA SER A 2 -43.71 -43.16 18.95
C SER A 2 -43.08 -42.31 20.05
N ALA A 3 -42.91 -41.03 19.70
CA ALA A 3 -42.55 -39.84 20.50
C ALA A 3 -41.08 -39.72 20.90
N GLY A 4 -40.37 -38.60 20.72
CA GLY A 4 -40.63 -37.25 20.19
C GLY A 4 -39.30 -36.49 20.38
N SER A 5 -38.63 -35.98 19.36
CA SER A 5 -38.80 -34.64 18.77
C SER A 5 -39.30 -33.57 19.74
N GLU A 6 -38.41 -32.99 20.53
CA GLU A 6 -38.58 -31.63 21.05
C GLU A 6 -37.38 -30.76 20.67
N ARG A 7 -37.71 -29.76 19.85
CA ARG A 7 -36.86 -28.61 19.52
C ARG A 7 -36.91 -27.66 20.72
N GLY A 8 -35.78 -27.45 21.37
CA GLY A 8 -35.57 -26.33 22.29
C GLY A 8 -34.85 -25.19 21.57
N ALA A 9 -35.60 -24.14 21.23
CA ALA A 9 -35.07 -22.79 21.01
C ALA A 9 -34.24 -22.41 22.26
N GLY A 10 -33.04 -21.84 22.15
CA GLY A 10 -32.83 -20.51 21.60
C GLY A 10 -32.66 -19.53 22.76
N GLU A 11 -31.58 -19.68 23.53
CA GLU A 11 -31.08 -18.63 24.44
C GLU A 11 -29.56 -18.53 24.23
N GLY A 12 -29.19 -17.82 23.16
CA GLY A 12 -27.84 -17.36 22.98
C GLY A 12 -27.61 -16.21 23.96
N THR A 13 -26.87 -16.47 25.04
CA THR A 13 -26.34 -15.42 25.91
C THR A 13 -25.64 -14.38 25.03
N PRO A 14 -26.04 -13.09 25.05
CA PRO A 14 -25.30 -12.06 24.34
C PRO A 14 -23.89 -12.00 24.94
N PRO A 15 -22.81 -12.00 24.15
CA PRO A 15 -21.50 -11.76 24.72
C PRO A 15 -21.53 -10.38 25.38
N GLU A 16 -21.17 -10.33 26.67
CA GLU A 16 -20.98 -9.09 27.40
C GLU A 16 -20.13 -8.14 26.54
N ARG A 17 -20.68 -6.97 26.25
CA ARG A 17 -19.91 -5.90 25.62
C ARG A 17 -18.87 -5.47 26.64
N HIS A 18 -17.63 -5.88 26.44
CA HIS A 18 -16.51 -5.28 27.14
C HIS A 18 -16.59 -3.76 26.96
N PRO A 19 -16.58 -2.98 28.05
CA PRO A 19 -16.61 -1.53 27.94
C PRO A 19 -15.38 -1.11 27.15
N ALA A 20 -15.60 -0.33 26.08
CA ALA A 20 -14.55 0.29 25.30
C ALA A 20 -13.60 1.01 26.26
N SER A 21 -12.42 0.44 26.46
CA SER A 21 -11.36 1.09 27.20
C SER A 21 -11.05 2.37 26.45
N ARG A 22 -11.35 3.51 27.10
CA ARG A 22 -10.86 4.81 26.66
C ARG A 22 -9.34 4.76 26.83
N GLY A 23 -8.64 4.36 25.78
CA GLY A 23 -7.20 4.47 25.67
C GLY A 23 -6.82 5.94 25.77
N THR A 24 -6.42 6.35 26.96
CA THR A 24 -5.71 7.60 27.21
C THR A 24 -4.29 7.41 26.67
N GLY A 25 -3.86 8.30 25.77
CA GLY A 25 -2.49 8.31 25.24
C GLY A 25 -2.15 7.16 24.30
N GLY A 26 -2.83 7.08 23.16
CA GLY A 26 -2.38 6.21 22.07
C GLY A 26 -1.07 6.74 21.51
N GLU A 27 0.01 5.97 21.67
CA GLU A 27 1.21 6.10 20.85
C GLU A 27 0.78 6.26 19.37
N PRO A 28 1.41 7.17 18.61
CA PRO A 28 1.09 7.37 17.20
C PRO A 28 1.14 6.03 16.46
N PHE A 29 0.23 5.84 15.50
CA PHE A 29 0.13 4.57 14.77
C PHE A 29 1.50 4.19 14.18
N PRO A 30 1.85 2.91 14.09
CA PRO A 30 3.16 2.47 13.56
C PRO A 30 3.46 2.97 12.13
N CYS A 31 2.42 3.36 11.37
CA CYS A 31 2.54 4.04 10.08
C CYS A 31 3.10 5.48 10.18
N GLU A 32 2.79 6.22 11.25
CA GLU A 32 3.37 7.55 11.51
C GLU A 32 4.84 7.46 11.90
N ARG A 33 5.24 6.42 12.67
CA ARG A 33 6.64 6.20 13.06
C ARG A 33 7.53 5.82 11.88
N PHE A 34 7.04 5.00 10.96
CA PHE A 34 7.78 4.61 9.76
C PHE A 34 8.07 5.80 8.82
N LEU A 35 7.18 6.80 8.79
CA LEU A 35 7.34 8.01 7.99
C LEU A 35 8.29 9.05 8.61
N LEU A 36 8.48 9.02 9.93
CA LEU A 36 9.33 9.99 10.64
C LEU A 36 10.82 9.60 10.64
N ASP A 37 11.14 8.30 10.78
CA ASP A 37 12.55 7.85 10.80
C ASP A 37 13.19 7.80 9.40
N SER A 38 12.39 7.63 8.34
CA SER A 38 12.89 7.58 6.95
C SER A 38 13.22 8.96 6.36
N TRP A 39 12.84 10.06 7.01
CA TRP A 39 13.06 11.43 6.51
C TRP A 39 14.37 12.08 6.99
N CYS A 40 15.24 11.33 7.65
CA CYS A 40 16.62 11.76 7.92
C CYS A 40 17.57 11.48 6.73
N MET A 41 17.04 11.23 5.53
CA MET A 41 17.82 11.43 4.31
C MET A 41 17.49 12.83 3.81
N SER A 42 18.28 13.82 4.24
CA SER A 42 18.10 15.23 3.85
C SER A 42 17.99 15.31 2.32
N MET A 43 16.81 15.65 1.80
CA MET A 43 16.63 15.90 0.38
C MET A 43 17.56 17.05 -0.03
N VAL A 44 18.67 16.75 -0.72
CA VAL A 44 19.68 17.75 -1.09
C VAL A 44 19.11 18.83 -2.02
N ASP A 45 18.07 18.48 -2.78
CA ASP A 45 17.36 19.37 -3.71
C ASP A 45 16.11 20.03 -3.08
N THR A 46 15.89 19.90 -1.77
CA THR A 46 14.74 20.50 -1.09
C THR A 46 15.18 21.15 0.21
N SER A 47 14.97 22.46 0.33
CA SER A 47 15.33 23.17 1.55
C SER A 47 14.51 22.67 2.75
N PRO A 48 15.06 22.67 3.98
CA PRO A 48 14.30 22.26 5.17
C PRO A 48 13.00 23.04 5.38
N GLN A 49 12.97 24.30 4.94
CA GLN A 49 11.79 25.17 4.99
C GLN A 49 10.71 24.71 4.01
N ALA A 50 11.10 24.32 2.79
CA ALA A 50 10.18 23.79 1.78
C ALA A 50 9.60 22.44 2.21
N ASP A 51 10.45 21.56 2.78
CA ASP A 51 10.02 20.26 3.33
C ASP A 51 8.98 20.43 4.45
N ALA A 52 9.29 21.28 5.45
CA ALA A 52 8.37 21.55 6.55
C ALA A 52 7.02 22.12 6.05
N ARG A 53 7.07 23.02 5.06
CA ARG A 53 5.86 23.60 4.46
C ARG A 53 5.05 22.56 3.69
N TYR A 54 5.70 21.68 2.92
CA TYR A 54 5.03 20.59 2.22
C TYR A 54 4.26 19.68 3.18
N HIS A 55 4.90 19.29 4.29
CA HIS A 55 4.28 18.42 5.29
C HIS A 55 3.16 19.09 6.08
N GLU A 56 3.27 20.39 6.36
CA GLU A 56 2.17 21.18 6.90
C GLU A 56 0.94 21.17 5.97
N LEU A 57 1.15 21.39 4.66
CA LEU A 57 0.08 21.37 3.67
C LEU A 57 -0.54 19.98 3.52
N LEU A 58 0.29 18.93 3.50
CA LEU A 58 -0.16 17.54 3.39
C LEU A 58 -1.03 17.13 4.58
N ARG A 59 -0.71 17.58 5.80
CA ARG A 59 -1.51 17.33 7.01
C ARG A 59 -2.85 18.07 7.01
N ARG A 60 -2.93 19.24 6.37
CA ARG A 60 -4.18 20.01 6.23
C ARG A 60 -5.08 19.52 5.10
N MET A 61 -4.56 18.70 4.19
CA MET A 61 -5.30 18.21 3.04
C MET A 61 -6.45 17.27 3.47
N PRO A 62 -7.66 17.42 2.93
CA PRO A 62 -8.73 16.45 3.14
C PRO A 62 -8.28 15.04 2.77
N PRO A 63 -8.64 14.00 3.55
CA PRO A 63 -8.19 12.62 3.30
C PRO A 63 -8.42 12.12 1.87
N GLU A 64 -9.56 12.44 1.28
CA GLU A 64 -9.93 12.07 -0.08
C GLU A 64 -9.02 12.73 -1.13
N LYS A 65 -8.62 13.99 -0.92
CA LYS A 65 -7.68 14.69 -1.80
C LYS A 65 -6.27 14.17 -1.65
N ARG A 66 -5.88 13.78 -0.43
CA ARG A 66 -4.58 13.16 -0.19
C ARG A 66 -4.49 11.79 -0.87
N LEU A 67 -5.55 10.99 -0.80
CA LEU A 67 -5.62 9.71 -1.50
C LEU A 67 -5.57 9.91 -3.03
N GLU A 68 -6.35 10.87 -3.56
CA GLU A 68 -6.33 11.20 -4.99
C GLU A 68 -4.91 11.57 -5.46
N ALA A 69 -4.20 12.44 -4.71
CA ALA A 69 -2.83 12.82 -5.01
C ALA A 69 -1.87 11.62 -4.99
N ALA A 70 -1.97 10.75 -3.98
CA ALA A 70 -1.14 9.56 -3.86
C ALA A 70 -1.38 8.57 -5.02
N MET A 71 -2.63 8.37 -5.43
CA MET A 71 -2.98 7.50 -6.56
C MET A 71 -2.43 8.07 -7.88
N ARG A 72 -2.57 9.37 -8.11
CA ARG A 72 -2.04 10.05 -9.31
C ARG A 72 -0.52 9.94 -9.38
N LEU A 73 0.17 10.20 -8.26
CA LEU A 73 1.62 10.06 -8.20
C LEU A 73 2.07 8.62 -8.46
N SER A 74 1.38 7.65 -7.86
CA SER A 74 1.67 6.23 -8.06
C SER A 74 1.52 5.82 -9.53
N GLN A 75 0.52 6.37 -10.22
CA GLN A 75 0.31 6.11 -11.64
C GLN A 75 1.43 6.73 -12.50
N ALA A 76 1.77 8.00 -12.26
CA ALA A 76 2.83 8.69 -12.99
C ALA A 76 4.20 7.99 -12.86
N VAL A 77 4.54 7.51 -11.66
CA VAL A 77 5.80 6.77 -11.44
C VAL A 77 5.81 5.45 -12.21
N ARG A 78 4.69 4.71 -12.27
CA ARG A 78 4.59 3.48 -13.08
C ARG A 78 4.72 3.77 -14.58
N GLU A 79 4.13 4.85 -15.06
CA GLU A 79 4.24 5.28 -16.45
C GLU A 79 5.67 5.65 -16.82
N LEU A 80 6.38 6.38 -15.95
CA LEU A 80 7.79 6.69 -16.12
C LEU A 80 8.66 5.43 -16.14
N ALA A 81 8.41 4.50 -15.22
CA ALA A 81 9.09 3.21 -15.19
C ALA A 81 8.86 2.44 -16.51
N LEU A 82 7.62 2.34 -16.98
CA LEU A 82 7.29 1.71 -18.26
C LEU A 82 7.98 2.37 -19.45
N ALA A 83 8.01 3.71 -19.50
CA ALA A 83 8.72 4.44 -20.56
C ALA A 83 10.21 4.09 -20.58
N SER A 84 10.86 4.01 -19.40
CA SER A 84 12.26 3.60 -19.30
C SER A 84 12.50 2.15 -19.73
N ILE A 85 11.56 1.24 -19.46
CA ILE A 85 11.65 -0.17 -19.88
C ILE A 85 11.53 -0.26 -21.41
N ARG A 86 10.56 0.44 -22.02
CA ARG A 86 10.40 0.48 -23.48
C ARG A 86 11.63 1.03 -24.18
N ALA A 87 12.26 2.06 -23.61
CA ALA A 87 13.49 2.63 -24.16
C ALA A 87 14.66 1.63 -24.16
N ARG A 88 14.76 0.78 -23.13
CA ARG A 88 15.82 -0.25 -23.03
C ARG A 88 15.49 -1.52 -23.82
N HIS A 89 14.21 -1.83 -24.02
CA HIS A 89 13.73 -3.05 -24.66
C HIS A 89 12.72 -2.72 -25.78
N PRO A 90 13.18 -2.15 -26.90
CA PRO A 90 12.28 -1.69 -27.98
C PRO A 90 11.51 -2.82 -28.68
N GLY A 91 11.97 -4.07 -28.56
CA GLY A 91 11.30 -5.25 -29.13
C GLY A 91 10.40 -6.01 -28.15
N ALA A 92 10.28 -5.55 -26.89
CA ALA A 92 9.44 -6.23 -25.90
C ALA A 92 7.96 -6.05 -26.23
N ASP A 93 7.20 -7.14 -26.16
CA ASP A 93 5.75 -7.09 -26.27
C ASP A 93 5.09 -6.61 -24.97
N ASP A 94 3.78 -6.36 -25.00
CA ASP A 94 3.05 -5.87 -23.82
C ASP A 94 3.12 -6.83 -22.62
N GLN A 95 3.24 -8.13 -22.86
CA GLN A 95 3.36 -9.11 -21.78
C GLN A 95 4.72 -9.00 -21.11
N GLU A 96 5.79 -8.95 -21.88
CA GLU A 96 7.14 -8.78 -21.38
C GLU A 96 7.30 -7.45 -20.65
N LEU A 97 6.71 -6.37 -21.15
CA LEU A 97 6.68 -5.07 -20.46
C LEU A 97 6.02 -5.18 -19.07
N ARG A 98 4.91 -5.93 -18.94
CA ARG A 98 4.25 -6.17 -17.66
C ARG A 98 5.13 -6.99 -16.70
N VAL A 99 5.81 -8.03 -17.20
CA VAL A 99 6.73 -8.83 -16.39
C VAL A 99 7.89 -7.97 -15.89
N ARG A 100 8.55 -7.23 -16.78
CA ARG A 100 9.68 -6.34 -16.43
C ARG A 100 9.26 -5.25 -15.44
N LEU A 101 8.06 -4.68 -15.60
CA LEU A 101 7.51 -3.73 -14.61
C LEU A 101 7.29 -4.40 -13.25
N ALA A 102 6.72 -5.61 -13.22
CA ALA A 102 6.49 -6.35 -11.98
C ALA A 102 7.79 -6.69 -11.25
N VAL A 103 8.84 -7.07 -11.99
CA VAL A 103 10.18 -7.27 -11.41
C VAL A 103 10.69 -5.98 -10.78
N ARG A 104 10.57 -4.84 -11.47
CA ARG A 104 11.04 -3.55 -10.96
C ARG A 104 10.29 -3.07 -9.71
N LEU A 105 8.99 -3.35 -9.62
CA LEU A 105 8.16 -2.90 -8.51
C LEU A 105 8.18 -3.85 -7.30
N TYR A 106 8.22 -5.16 -7.54
CA TYR A 106 7.97 -6.18 -6.53
C TYR A 106 9.05 -7.25 -6.42
N GLY A 107 10.07 -7.19 -7.29
CA GLY A 107 11.15 -8.17 -7.37
C GLY A 107 10.80 -9.42 -8.19
N HIS A 108 11.84 -10.20 -8.46
CA HIS A 108 11.75 -11.41 -9.29
C HIS A 108 10.79 -12.47 -8.73
N ASP A 109 10.78 -12.68 -7.41
CA ASP A 109 9.92 -13.72 -6.81
C ASP A 109 8.44 -13.44 -7.00
N CYS A 110 8.03 -12.18 -6.81
CA CYS A 110 6.66 -11.76 -7.06
C CYS A 110 6.32 -11.88 -8.55
N ALA A 111 7.20 -11.43 -9.44
CA ALA A 111 6.98 -11.52 -10.89
C ALA A 111 6.86 -12.99 -11.35
N ARG A 112 7.71 -13.89 -10.86
CA ARG A 112 7.67 -15.32 -11.17
C ARG A 112 6.37 -15.97 -10.68
N ARG A 113 5.87 -15.58 -9.51
CA ARG A 113 4.57 -16.07 -9.01
C ARG A 113 3.39 -15.58 -9.85
N LEU A 114 3.46 -14.37 -10.39
CA LEU A 114 2.37 -13.76 -11.18
C LEU A 114 2.37 -14.22 -12.64
N PHE A 115 3.55 -14.38 -13.25
CA PHE A 115 3.70 -14.59 -14.70
C PHE A 115 4.38 -15.90 -15.08
N GLY A 116 4.96 -16.63 -14.13
CA GLY A 116 5.68 -17.89 -14.37
C GLY A 116 7.07 -17.66 -14.97
N HIS A 117 7.13 -17.22 -16.23
CA HIS A 117 8.39 -16.93 -16.91
C HIS A 117 8.81 -15.47 -16.69
N VAL A 118 10.08 -15.27 -16.34
CA VAL A 118 10.71 -13.96 -16.15
C VAL A 118 12.02 -13.92 -16.93
N PRO A 119 12.24 -12.94 -17.83
CA PRO A 119 13.52 -12.78 -18.51
C PRO A 119 14.68 -12.60 -17.52
N ALA A 120 15.82 -13.25 -17.77
CA ALA A 120 16.97 -13.21 -16.87
C ALA A 120 17.58 -11.81 -16.74
N ASP A 121 17.40 -10.95 -17.74
CA ASP A 121 17.90 -9.58 -17.80
C ASP A 121 16.89 -8.53 -17.28
N ALA A 122 15.72 -8.95 -16.76
CA ALA A 122 14.72 -8.04 -16.24
C ALA A 122 15.22 -7.34 -14.96
N THR A 123 15.72 -6.10 -15.07
CA THR A 123 16.18 -5.23 -13.95
C THR A 123 15.73 -3.78 -14.11
#